data_AF-A0A6I4M3A3-F1
#
_entry.id   AF-A0A6I4M3A3-F1
#
_cell.length_a   1.000
_cell.length_b   1.000
_cell.length_c   1.000
_cell.angle_alpha   90.00
_cell.angle_beta   90.00
_cell.angle_gamma   90.00
#
_symmetry.space_group_name_H-M   'P 1'
#
loop_
_entity.id
_entity.type
_entity.pdbx_description
1 polymer ?
#
loop_
_entity_poly.entity_id
_entity_poly.type
_entity_poly.pdbx_seq_one_letter_code
_entity_poly.pdbx_strand_id
1 'polypeptide(L)'
;MVAYDVFLADCPAPISDTWSVVVITALGSGPARYGELRAKIGGISNKMLARTLRRLAGNGLVERRELRTAPPTSDAIGALSRWAEENTDALLAARSA
;
A
#
# COMPACT_ATOMS: atom_id res chain seq x y z
N MET A 1 9.28 -12.85 21.52
CA MET A 1 8.72 -12.85 20.15
C MET A 1 7.93 -14.15 20.02
N VAL A 2 6.61 -14.10 20.18
CA VAL A 2 5.78 -15.31 20.20
C VAL A 2 5.57 -15.75 18.76
N ALA A 3 6.09 -16.91 18.39
CA ALA A 3 5.77 -17.56 17.13
C ALA A 3 4.32 -18.06 17.22
N TYR A 4 3.42 -17.40 16.50
CA TYR A 4 2.03 -17.82 16.38
C TYR A 4 1.98 -18.97 15.37
N ASP A 5 1.77 -20.19 15.86
CA ASP A 5 1.61 -21.36 15.00
C ASP A 5 0.14 -21.48 14.56
N VAL A 6 -0.06 -21.26 13.26
CA VAL A 6 -1.35 -21.33 12.56
C VAL A 6 -1.99 -22.72 12.63
N PHE A 7 -1.20 -23.77 12.88
CA PHE A 7 -1.64 -25.16 12.88
C PHE A 7 -2.01 -25.70 14.28
N LEU A 8 -1.91 -24.88 15.34
CA LEU A 8 -2.40 -25.27 16.67
C LEU A 8 -3.93 -25.27 16.70
N ALA A 9 -4.52 -26.32 17.28
CA ALA A 9 -5.96 -26.47 17.43
C ALA A 9 -6.62 -25.31 18.21
N ASP A 10 -5.87 -24.68 19.13
CA ASP A 10 -6.26 -23.51 19.92
C ASP A 10 -5.74 -22.18 19.35
N CYS A 11 -5.40 -22.11 18.06
CA CYS A 11 -4.92 -20.88 17.46
C CYS A 11 -6.00 -19.78 17.51
N PRO A 12 -5.78 -18.67 18.26
CA PRO A 12 -6.79 -17.62 18.40
C PRO A 12 -6.89 -16.73 17.15
N ALA A 13 -6.18 -17.07 16.07
CA ALA A 13 -6.26 -16.45 14.76
C ALA A 13 -7.03 -17.35 13.77
N PRO A 14 -8.37 -17.32 13.74
CA PRO A 14 -9.12 -18.09 12.76
C PRO A 14 -8.83 -17.57 11.34
N ILE A 15 -8.07 -18.37 10.57
CA ILE A 15 -7.82 -18.16 9.13
C ILE A 15 -9.01 -18.68 8.30
N SER A 16 -10.11 -19.10 8.94
CA SER A 16 -11.20 -19.84 8.31
C SER A 16 -12.10 -19.05 7.35
N ASP A 17 -11.80 -17.78 7.04
CA ASP A 17 -12.54 -17.10 5.97
C ASP A 17 -11.86 -17.28 4.61
N THR A 18 -12.71 -17.34 3.59
CA THR A 18 -12.34 -17.53 2.20
C THR A 18 -11.21 -16.62 1.72
N TRP A 19 -11.11 -15.40 2.25
CA TRP A 19 -10.15 -14.41 1.78
C TRP A 19 -8.81 -14.43 2.52
N SER A 20 -8.71 -14.98 3.73
CA SER A 20 -7.41 -14.96 4.45
C SER A 20 -6.35 -15.75 3.73
N VAL A 21 -6.67 -16.98 3.31
CA VAL A 21 -5.73 -17.83 2.58
C VAL A 21 -5.34 -17.17 1.26
N VAL A 22 -6.29 -16.60 0.53
CA VAL A 22 -6.02 -15.92 -0.76
C VAL A 22 -5.10 -14.72 -0.57
N VAL A 23 -5.34 -13.90 0.47
CA VAL A 23 -4.50 -12.73 0.78
C VAL A 23 -3.09 -13.16 1.20
N ILE A 24 -2.95 -14.17 2.06
CA ILE A 24 -1.65 -14.69 2.50
C ILE A 24 -0.87 -15.25 1.30
N THR A 25 -1.50 -16.09 0.47
CA THR A 25 -0.88 -16.66 -0.73
C THR A 25 -0.47 -15.57 -1.71
N ALA A 26 -1.29 -14.53 -1.90
CA ALA A 26 -0.95 -13.42 -2.78
C ALA A 26 0.26 -12.61 -2.28
N LEU A 27 0.44 -12.49 -0.96
CA LEU A 27 1.59 -11.83 -0.32
C LEU A 27 2.83 -12.73 -0.21
N GLY A 28 2.71 -14.03 -0.46
CA GLY A 28 3.85 -14.95 -0.47
C GLY A 28 4.93 -14.59 -1.51
N SER A 29 4.58 -13.82 -2.54
CA SER A 29 5.54 -13.29 -3.53
C SER A 29 6.30 -12.04 -3.05
N GLY A 30 5.96 -11.49 -1.88
CA GLY A 30 6.56 -10.28 -1.32
C GLY A 30 5.54 -9.17 -0.99
N PRO A 31 6.01 -8.03 -0.46
CA PRO A 31 5.15 -6.89 -0.13
C PRO A 31 4.41 -6.36 -1.37
N ALA A 32 3.14 -6.01 -1.22
CA ALA A 32 2.31 -5.46 -2.29
C ALA A 32 1.53 -4.24 -1.81
N ARG A 33 1.30 -3.26 -2.70
CA ARG A 33 0.40 -2.15 -2.40
C ARG A 33 -1.04 -2.64 -2.34
N TYR A 34 -1.91 -1.93 -1.62
CA TYR A 34 -3.32 -2.30 -1.49
C TYR A 34 -4.02 -2.48 -2.84
N GLY A 35 -3.77 -1.57 -3.80
CA GLY A 35 -4.35 -1.64 -5.14
C GLY A 35 -3.84 -2.83 -5.96
N GLU A 36 -2.53 -3.10 -5.89
CA GLU A 36 -1.89 -4.24 -6.57
C GLU A 36 -2.40 -5.57 -6.02
N LEU A 37 -2.49 -5.67 -4.69
CA LEU A 37 -3.00 -6.85 -4.01
C LEU A 37 -4.46 -7.09 -4.39
N ARG A 38 -5.29 -6.04 -4.44
CA ARG A 38 -6.68 -6.14 -4.89
C ARG A 38 -6.80 -6.62 -6.34
N ALA A 39 -5.98 -6.05 -7.24
CA ALA A 39 -5.98 -6.41 -8.65
C ALA A 39 -5.51 -7.86 -8.86
N LYS A 40 -4.47 -8.28 -8.14
CA LYS A 40 -3.94 -9.65 -8.16
C LYS A 40 -4.96 -10.69 -7.68
N ILE A 41 -5.70 -10.37 -6.62
CA ILE A 41 -6.70 -11.28 -6.04
C ILE A 41 -7.93 -11.39 -6.95
N GLY A 42 -8.44 -10.26 -7.46
CA GLY A 42 -9.66 -10.24 -8.29
C GLY A 42 -10.93 -10.61 -7.50
N GLY A 43 -12.07 -10.02 -7.86
CA GLY A 43 -13.38 -10.35 -7.24
C GLY A 43 -13.58 -9.95 -5.77
N ILE A 44 -12.52 -9.55 -5.05
CA ILE A 44 -12.62 -9.04 -3.68
C ILE A 44 -13.05 -7.57 -3.65
N SER A 45 -14.06 -7.25 -2.84
CA SER A 45 -14.48 -5.87 -2.60
C SER A 45 -13.45 -5.13 -1.74
N ASN A 46 -13.38 -3.79 -1.86
CA ASN A 46 -12.52 -2.97 -1.02
C ASN A 46 -12.82 -3.17 0.47
N LYS A 47 -14.11 -3.21 0.83
CA LYS A 47 -14.52 -3.42 2.22
C LYS A 47 -14.03 -4.77 2.76
N MET A 48 -14.12 -5.82 1.94
CA MET A 48 -13.68 -7.15 2.34
C MET A 48 -12.15 -7.21 2.47
N LEU A 49 -11.41 -6.70 1.48
CA LEU A 49 -9.94 -6.67 1.53
C LEU A 49 -9.44 -5.90 2.76
N ALA A 50 -10.00 -4.72 3.04
CA ALA A 50 -9.66 -3.93 4.23
C ALA A 50 -9.97 -4.69 5.53
N ARG A 51 -11.11 -5.39 5.61
CA ARG A 51 -11.48 -6.21 6.77
C ARG A 51 -10.50 -7.37 6.96
N THR A 52 -10.20 -8.11 5.90
CA THR A 52 -9.28 -9.25 5.91
C THR A 52 -7.88 -8.80 6.34
N LEU A 53 -7.33 -7.74 5.75
CA LEU A 53 -6.02 -7.21 6.12
C LEU A 53 -5.96 -6.73 7.57
N ARG A 54 -7.00 -6.06 8.09
CA ARG A 54 -7.06 -5.67 9.51
C ARG A 54 -7.04 -6.87 10.45
N ARG A 55 -7.80 -7.92 10.14
CA ARG A 55 -7.81 -9.15 10.95
C ARG A 55 -6.45 -9.85 10.89
N LEU A 56 -5.91 -10.05 9.69
CA LEU A 56 -4.59 -10.68 9.52
C LEU A 56 -3.50 -9.88 10.23
N ALA A 57 -3.54 -8.55 10.19
CA ALA A 57 -2.59 -7.70 10.90
C ALA A 57 -2.74 -7.77 12.42
N GLY A 58 -3.99 -7.77 12.93
CA GLY A 58 -4.26 -7.96 14.35
C GLY A 58 -3.77 -9.32 14.88
N ASN A 59 -3.78 -10.34 14.01
CA ASN A 59 -3.26 -11.67 14.31
C ASN A 59 -1.75 -11.82 14.06
N GLY A 60 -1.05 -10.76 13.64
CA GLY A 60 0.38 -10.82 13.34
C GLY A 60 0.76 -11.61 12.07
N LEU A 61 -0.21 -11.94 11.21
CA LEU A 61 0.01 -12.72 9.98
C LEU A 61 0.45 -11.85 8.79
N VAL A 62 0.14 -10.56 8.82
CA VAL A 62 0.61 -9.58 7.83
C VAL A 62 1.02 -8.30 8.53
N GLU A 63 1.98 -7.58 7.94
CA GLU A 63 2.44 -6.28 8.45
C GLU A 63 1.98 -5.16 7.50
N ARG A 64 1.46 -4.06 8.06
CA ARG A 64 1.16 -2.84 7.28
C ARG A 64 2.36 -1.92 7.33
N ARG A 65 2.95 -1.64 6.17
CA ARG A 65 4.02 -0.63 6.02
C ARG A 65 3.52 0.59 5.25
N GLU A 66 3.78 1.77 5.82
CA GLU A 66 3.55 3.02 5.11
C GLU A 66 4.75 3.31 4.22
N LEU A 67 4.55 3.16 2.91
CA LEU A 67 5.53 3.56 1.92
C LEU A 67 5.36 5.06 1.68
N ARG A 68 6.37 5.85 2.06
CA ARG A 68 6.47 7.26 1.64
C ARG A 68 6.59 7.28 0.11
N THR A 69 5.45 7.40 -0.55
CA THR A 69 5.44 7.59 -2.00
C THR A 69 5.68 9.07 -2.24
N ALA A 70 6.57 9.41 -3.18
CA ALA A 70 6.70 10.78 -3.67
C ALA A 70 5.29 11.32 -4.03
N PRO A 71 5.03 12.64 -3.84
CA PRO A 71 3.74 13.22 -4.19
C PRO A 71 3.36 12.79 -5.61
N PRO A 72 2.06 12.55 -5.87
CA PRO A 72 1.64 12.14 -7.19
C PRO A 72 2.18 13.13 -8.22
N THR A 73 2.68 12.64 -9.35
CA THR A 73 3.39 13.45 -10.34
C THR A 73 2.58 14.69 -10.76
N SER A 74 1.25 14.62 -10.72
CA SER A 74 0.34 15.76 -10.94
C SER A 74 0.60 16.93 -9.99
N ASP A 75 0.80 16.66 -8.70
CA ASP A 75 0.98 17.68 -7.68
C ASP A 75 2.37 18.31 -7.80
N ALA A 76 3.37 17.51 -8.16
CA ALA A 76 4.72 17.97 -8.43
C ALA A 76 4.77 18.88 -9.67
N ILE A 77 4.08 18.50 -10.76
CA ILE A 77 3.97 19.34 -11.96
C ILE A 77 3.25 20.65 -11.63
N GLY A 78 2.14 20.60 -10.89
CA GLY A 78 1.42 21.81 -10.50
C GLY A 78 2.25 22.76 -9.62
N ALA A 79 3.04 22.22 -8.70
CA ALA A 79 3.96 23.02 -7.88
C ALA A 79 5.08 23.64 -8.72
N LEU A 80 5.64 22.88 -9.67
CA LEU A 80 6.67 23.37 -10.58
C LEU A 80 6.15 24.47 -11.52
N SER A 81 4.96 24.29 -12.08
CA SER A 81 4.34 25.29 -12.96
C SER A 81 4.11 26.61 -12.22
N ARG A 82 3.58 26.57 -11.00
CA ARG A 82 3.36 27.77 -10.19
C ARG A 82 4.67 28.49 -9.85
N TRP A 83 5.68 27.73 -9.45
CA TRP A 83 7.01 28.29 -9.20
C TRP A 83 7.59 28.94 -10.46
N ALA A 84 7.44 28.30 -11.63
CA ALA A 84 7.93 28.84 -12.89
C ALA A 84 7.24 30.16 -13.26
N GLU A 85 5.92 30.27 -13.09
CA GLU A 85 5.16 31.50 -13.30
C GLU A 85 5.68 32.65 -12.43
N GLU A 86 5.92 32.38 -11.14
CA GLU A 86 6.44 33.34 -10.16
C GLU A 86 7.90 33.76 -10.44
N ASN A 87 8.67 32.95 -11.15
CA ASN A 87 10.12 33.14 -11.34
C ASN A 87 10.50 33.38 -12.82
N THR A 88 9.54 33.76 -13.66
CA THR A 88 9.73 33.91 -15.11
C THR A 88 10.86 34.88 -15.45
N ASP A 89 10.92 36.05 -14.81
CA ASP A 89 11.94 37.06 -15.08
C ASP A 89 13.35 36.58 -14.71
N ALA A 90 13.47 35.87 -13.59
CA ALA A 90 14.75 35.29 -13.15
C ALA A 90 15.23 34.20 -14.11
N LEU A 91 14.31 33.39 -14.65
CA LEU A 91 14.63 32.36 -15.65
C LEU A 91 15.09 32.97 -16.99
N LEU A 92 14.45 34.07 -17.42
CA LEU A 92 14.83 34.79 -18.64
C LEU A 92 16.20 35.48 -18.49
N ALA A 93 16.47 36.08 -17.33
CA ALA A 93 17.77 36.67 -17.02
C ALA A 93 18.88 35.60 -17.01
N ALA A 94 18.65 34.43 -16.41
CA ALA A 94 19.63 33.35 -16.36
C ALA A 94 19.95 32.73 -17.73
N ARG A 95 19.04 32.81 -18.71
CA ARG A 95 19.25 32.29 -20.07
C ARG A 95 20.10 33.19 -20.96
N SER A 96 20.25 34.46 -20.58
CA SER A 96 20.98 35.47 -21.35
C SER A 96 22.41 35.74 -20.84
N ALA A 97 22.85 35.00 -19.83
CA ALA A 97 24.22 34.97 -19.30
C ALA A 97 24.99 33.75 -19.81
#